data_AF-A0A6B3VYU6-F1
#
_entry.id   AF-A0A6B3VYU6-F1
#
_cell.length_a   1.000
_cell.length_b   1.000
_cell.length_c   1.000
_cell.angle_alpha   90.00
_cell.angle_beta   90.00
_cell.angle_gamma   90.00
#
_symmetry.space_group_name_H-M   'P 1'
#
loop_
_entity.id
_entity.type
_entity.pdbx_description
1 polymer ?
#
loop_
_entity_poly.entity_id
_entity_poly.type
_entity_poly.pdbx_seq_one_letter_code
_entity_poly.pdbx_strand_id
1 'polypeptide(L)'
;MDILQVNDKKYIFNHYVMNHIEKFRYPLEANHTFFRGISKKLLKDIFYIYYNNNCKQDRYFYLGIILYLQSRHEYPDCLEELLDFFVSQFLNDKEGLLIYLKHREGFYFYYIEDNNCKIYFFNKNSEAKEFSLSRDVRLLYEI
;
A
#
# COMPACT_ATOMS: atom_id res chain seq x y z
N MET A 1 -25.03 3.37 -35.67
CA MET A 1 -24.25 2.52 -34.75
C MET A 1 -23.48 3.49 -33.87
N ASP A 2 -24.06 3.84 -32.73
CA ASP A 2 -23.52 4.90 -31.89
C ASP A 2 -22.28 4.38 -31.17
N ILE A 3 -21.14 4.96 -31.53
CA ILE A 3 -19.90 4.78 -30.79
C ILE A 3 -20.10 5.55 -29.49
N LEU A 4 -20.53 4.85 -28.44
CA LEU A 4 -20.45 5.35 -27.08
C LEU A 4 -18.99 5.68 -26.81
N GLN A 5 -18.63 6.97 -26.87
CA GLN A 5 -17.42 7.47 -26.23
C GLN A 5 -17.60 7.33 -24.72
N VAL A 6 -17.41 6.11 -24.21
CA VAL A 6 -17.32 5.86 -22.78
C VAL A 6 -15.96 6.36 -22.32
N ASN A 7 -15.85 7.67 -22.14
CA ASN A 7 -14.74 8.29 -21.41
C ASN A 7 -14.78 7.96 -19.91
N ASP A 8 -15.77 7.18 -19.46
CA ASP A 8 -15.97 6.86 -18.06
C ASP A 8 -15.20 5.58 -17.70
N LYS A 9 -13.92 5.74 -17.30
CA LYS A 9 -13.07 4.65 -16.79
C LYS A 9 -13.78 3.79 -15.75
N LYS A 10 -14.69 4.40 -14.98
CA LYS A 10 -15.54 3.76 -13.99
C LYS A 10 -16.56 2.80 -14.61
N TYR A 11 -17.14 3.12 -15.75
CA TYR A 11 -18.05 2.22 -16.49
C TYR A 11 -17.27 1.01 -17.03
N ILE A 12 -16.12 1.24 -17.66
CA ILE A 12 -15.28 0.16 -18.21
C ILE A 12 -14.81 -0.78 -17.09
N PHE A 13 -14.30 -0.24 -15.99
CA PHE A 13 -13.92 -1.02 -14.81
C PHE A 13 -15.12 -1.81 -14.24
N ASN A 14 -16.28 -1.15 -14.11
CA ASN A 14 -17.47 -1.79 -13.57
C ASN A 14 -18.08 -2.87 -14.47
N HIS A 15 -17.86 -2.84 -15.79
CA HIS A 15 -18.43 -3.84 -16.70
C HIS A 15 -17.48 -5.00 -17.01
N TYR A 16 -16.18 -4.71 -17.15
CA TYR A 16 -15.21 -5.70 -17.62
C TYR A 16 -14.38 -6.32 -16.48
N VAL A 17 -14.03 -5.54 -15.45
CA VAL A 17 -13.23 -6.03 -14.32
C VAL A 17 -14.13 -6.64 -13.25
N MET A 18 -15.26 -6.02 -12.92
CA MET A 18 -16.18 -6.49 -11.86
C MET A 18 -16.72 -7.90 -12.06
N ASN A 19 -17.10 -8.24 -13.29
CA ASN A 19 -17.65 -9.57 -13.61
C ASN A 19 -16.59 -10.68 -13.53
N HIS A 20 -15.33 -10.29 -13.42
CA HIS A 20 -14.19 -11.20 -13.42
C HIS A 20 -13.25 -10.96 -12.24
N ILE A 21 -13.68 -10.22 -11.22
CA ILE A 21 -12.80 -9.85 -10.09
C ILE A 21 -12.23 -11.07 -9.36
N GLU A 22 -12.96 -12.19 -9.32
CA GLU A 22 -12.46 -13.46 -8.78
C GLU A 22 -11.25 -13.99 -9.58
N LYS A 23 -11.21 -13.78 -10.90
CA LYS A 23 -10.07 -14.18 -11.75
C LYS A 23 -8.80 -13.40 -11.43
N PHE A 24 -8.92 -12.21 -10.83
CA PHE A 24 -7.79 -11.40 -10.39
C PHE A 24 -7.49 -11.59 -8.89
N ARG A 25 -8.52 -11.91 -8.10
CA ARG A 25 -8.41 -12.27 -6.69
C ARG A 25 -7.52 -13.48 -6.48
N TYR A 26 -7.77 -14.58 -7.21
CA TYR A 26 -7.03 -15.81 -7.01
C TYR A 26 -5.52 -15.65 -7.26
N PRO A 27 -5.06 -15.00 -8.35
CA PRO A 27 -3.64 -14.68 -8.53
C PRO A 27 -3.07 -13.76 -7.44
N LEU A 28 -3.85 -12.77 -6.98
CA LEU A 28 -3.40 -11.85 -5.93
C LEU A 28 -3.19 -12.59 -4.59
N GLU A 29 -4.17 -13.40 -4.18
CA GLU A 29 -4.12 -14.22 -2.96
C GLU A 29 -3.10 -15.38 -3.05
N ALA A 30 -2.81 -15.87 -4.26
CA ALA A 30 -1.82 -16.92 -4.50
C ALA A 30 -0.38 -16.39 -4.38
N ASN A 31 -0.14 -15.17 -4.88
CA ASN A 31 1.18 -14.53 -4.82
C ASN A 31 1.43 -13.78 -3.50
N HIS A 32 0.36 -13.33 -2.84
CA HIS A 32 0.43 -12.51 -1.63
C HIS A 32 -0.64 -12.95 -0.64
N THR A 33 -0.23 -13.79 0.31
CA THR A 33 -1.14 -14.42 1.27
C THR A 33 -1.85 -13.41 2.18
N PHE A 34 -1.28 -12.23 2.40
CA PHE A 34 -1.90 -11.15 3.19
C PHE A 34 -3.21 -10.63 2.60
N PHE A 35 -3.49 -10.85 1.31
CA PHE A 35 -4.78 -10.51 0.72
C PHE A 35 -5.87 -11.57 0.95
N ARG A 36 -5.55 -12.71 1.56
CA ARG A 36 -6.54 -13.76 1.85
C ARG A 36 -7.59 -13.25 2.83
N GLY A 37 -8.85 -13.50 2.50
CA GLY A 37 -9.97 -13.16 3.38
C GLY A 37 -10.39 -11.69 3.32
N ILE A 38 -9.76 -10.87 2.48
CA ILE A 38 -10.23 -9.53 2.17
C ILE A 38 -11.62 -9.58 1.53
N SER A 39 -12.50 -8.68 1.97
CA SER A 39 -13.84 -8.59 1.39
C SER A 39 -13.80 -8.25 -0.11
N LYS A 40 -14.75 -8.79 -0.86
CA LYS A 40 -14.91 -8.50 -2.30
C LYS A 40 -15.03 -7.00 -2.61
N LYS A 41 -15.62 -6.23 -1.69
CA LYS A 41 -15.75 -4.77 -1.80
C LYS A 41 -14.40 -4.07 -1.70
N LEU A 42 -13.57 -4.44 -0.72
CA LEU A 42 -12.23 -3.87 -0.57
C LEU A 42 -11.32 -4.26 -1.76
N LEU A 43 -11.39 -5.52 -2.20
CA LEU A 43 -10.65 -5.97 -3.38
C LEU A 43 -11.03 -5.13 -4.62
N LYS A 44 -12.31 -4.80 -4.78
CA LYS A 44 -12.80 -3.90 -5.83
C LYS A 44 -12.14 -2.52 -5.77
N ASP A 45 -12.09 -1.92 -4.58
CA ASP A 45 -11.51 -0.60 -4.40
C ASP A 45 -9.99 -0.61 -4.71
N ILE A 46 -9.29 -1.67 -4.29
CA ILE A 46 -7.87 -1.91 -4.61
C ILE A 46 -7.65 -2.02 -6.13
N PHE A 47 -8.44 -2.84 -6.83
CA PHE A 47 -8.31 -2.97 -8.28
C PHE A 47 -8.65 -1.68 -9.02
N TYR A 48 -9.56 -0.87 -8.48
CA TYR A 48 -9.87 0.43 -9.05
C TYR A 48 -8.68 1.40 -8.94
N ILE A 49 -7.95 1.36 -7.81
CA ILE A 49 -6.69 2.12 -7.64
C ILE A 49 -5.64 1.66 -8.66
N TYR A 50 -5.49 0.35 -8.85
CA TYR A 50 -4.56 -0.21 -9.85
C TYR A 50 -4.88 0.21 -11.27
N TYR A 51 -6.14 0.05 -11.70
CA TYR A 51 -6.57 0.32 -13.08
C TYR A 51 -6.42 1.80 -13.46
N ASN A 52 -6.52 2.71 -12.48
CA ASN A 52 -6.42 4.14 -12.73
C ASN A 52 -4.98 4.67 -12.69
N ASN A 53 -4.02 3.90 -12.19
CA ASN A 53 -2.60 4.22 -12.29
C ASN A 53 -2.05 3.60 -13.59
N ASN A 54 -1.38 4.39 -14.44
CA ASN A 54 -0.70 3.89 -15.64
C ASN A 54 0.50 3.02 -15.22
N CYS A 55 0.26 1.77 -14.83
CA CYS A 55 1.21 0.95 -14.09
C CYS A 55 2.30 0.35 -15.00
N LYS A 56 3.47 0.97 -14.99
CA LYS A 56 4.76 0.34 -15.29
C LYS A 56 5.60 0.04 -14.04
N GLN A 57 5.10 0.29 -12.82
CA GLN A 57 5.89 0.12 -11.59
C GLN A 57 5.05 -0.42 -10.42
N ASP A 58 5.35 -1.65 -10.00
CA ASP A 58 4.66 -2.40 -8.94
C ASP A 58 4.68 -1.70 -7.57
N ARG A 59 5.72 -0.89 -7.29
CA ARG A 59 5.87 -0.16 -6.02
C ARG A 59 4.69 0.78 -5.71
N TYR A 60 4.22 1.54 -6.69
CA TYR A 60 3.12 2.51 -6.47
C TYR A 60 1.77 1.83 -6.26
N PHE A 61 1.59 0.62 -6.78
CA PHE A 61 0.39 -0.16 -6.53
C PHE A 61 0.28 -0.54 -5.05
N TYR A 62 1.33 -1.14 -4.48
CA TYR A 62 1.34 -1.52 -3.07
C TYR A 62 1.21 -0.31 -2.13
N LEU A 63 1.90 0.79 -2.44
CA LEU A 63 1.76 2.05 -1.70
C LEU A 63 0.31 2.56 -1.72
N GLY A 64 -0.35 2.50 -2.88
CA GLY A 64 -1.76 2.89 -3.02
C GLY A 64 -2.69 2.04 -2.15
N ILE A 65 -2.41 0.75 -2.01
CA ILE A 65 -3.16 -0.14 -1.11
C ILE A 65 -2.92 0.22 0.36
N ILE A 66 -1.66 0.42 0.76
CA ILE A 66 -1.27 0.82 2.13
C ILE A 66 -2.07 2.08 2.54
N LEU A 67 -2.01 3.11 1.70
CA LEU A 67 -2.74 4.37 1.89
C LEU A 67 -4.26 4.14 2.02
N TYR A 68 -4.81 3.28 1.16
CA TYR A 68 -6.23 2.96 1.18
C TYR A 68 -6.67 2.28 2.47
N LEU A 69 -5.98 1.22 2.88
CA LEU A 69 -6.28 0.45 4.09
C LEU A 69 -6.14 1.32 5.36
N GLN A 70 -5.06 2.10 5.44
CA GLN A 70 -4.82 3.02 6.55
C GLN A 70 -5.94 4.05 6.71
N SER A 71 -6.42 4.63 5.60
CA SER A 71 -7.50 5.63 5.62
C SER A 71 -8.84 5.09 6.13
N ARG A 72 -9.04 3.77 6.04
CA ARG A 72 -10.26 3.07 6.43
C ARG A 72 -10.19 2.44 7.82
N HIS A 73 -8.98 2.28 8.37
CA HIS A 73 -8.73 1.51 9.60
C HIS A 73 -9.27 0.08 9.53
N GLU A 74 -9.27 -0.52 8.35
CA GLU A 74 -9.73 -1.89 8.12
C GLU A 74 -8.53 -2.83 7.87
N TYR A 75 -8.62 -4.07 8.36
CA TYR A 75 -7.63 -5.14 8.15
C TYR A 75 -6.20 -4.79 8.62
N PRO A 76 -5.99 -4.52 9.93
CA PRO A 76 -4.68 -4.17 10.46
C PRO A 76 -3.62 -5.24 10.18
N ASP A 77 -3.96 -6.52 10.27
CA ASP A 77 -3.04 -7.63 9.99
C ASP A 77 -2.58 -7.63 8.52
N CYS A 78 -3.50 -7.40 7.57
CA CYS A 78 -3.15 -7.27 6.16
C CYS A 78 -2.26 -6.05 5.91
N LEU A 79 -2.53 -4.93 6.58
CA LEU A 79 -1.74 -3.71 6.46
C LEU A 79 -0.32 -3.94 6.98
N GLU A 80 -0.16 -4.59 8.13
CA GLU A 80 1.16 -4.94 8.70
C GLU A 80 1.94 -5.87 7.76
N GLU A 81 1.36 -6.99 7.31
CA GLU A 81 2.03 -7.91 6.38
C GLU A 81 2.39 -7.24 5.04
N LEU A 82 1.52 -6.36 4.53
CA LEU A 82 1.77 -5.60 3.32
C LEU A 82 2.90 -4.58 3.50
N LEU A 83 3.02 -3.96 4.67
CA LEU A 83 4.11 -3.05 5.01
C LEU A 83 5.44 -3.78 5.09
N ASP A 84 5.48 -4.95 5.73
CA ASP A 84 6.68 -5.79 5.79
C ASP A 84 7.13 -6.24 4.39
N PHE A 85 6.17 -6.64 3.55
CA PHE A 85 6.46 -6.93 2.14
C PHE A 85 7.00 -5.70 1.40
N PHE A 86 6.36 -4.54 1.56
CA PHE A 86 6.78 -3.32 0.89
C PHE A 86 8.20 -2.92 1.28
N VAL A 87 8.51 -2.96 2.57
CA VAL A 87 9.84 -2.63 3.10
C VAL A 87 10.89 -3.61 2.60
N SER A 88 10.63 -4.92 2.69
CA SER A 88 11.61 -5.95 2.30
C SER A 88 11.93 -5.98 0.80
N GLN A 89 10.98 -5.59 -0.06
CA GLN A 89 11.16 -5.64 -1.52
C GLN A 89 11.61 -4.31 -2.13
N PHE A 90 11.24 -3.18 -1.50
CA PHE A 90 11.36 -1.88 -2.15
C PHE A 90 12.22 -0.86 -1.41
N LEU A 91 12.51 -1.05 -0.13
CA LEU A 91 13.48 -0.21 0.58
C LEU A 91 14.87 -0.82 0.52
N ASN A 92 15.89 0.03 0.48
CA ASN A 92 17.28 -0.33 0.71
C ASN A 92 17.75 0.14 2.10
N ASP A 93 18.98 -0.18 2.47
CA ASP A 93 19.61 0.14 3.76
C ASP A 93 19.71 1.64 4.09
N LYS A 94 19.44 2.51 3.12
CA LYS A 94 19.42 3.97 3.29
C LYS A 94 18.06 4.60 3.08
N GLU A 95 17.00 3.82 2.88
CA GLU A 95 15.65 4.33 2.65
C GLU A 95 14.74 4.00 3.84
N GLY A 96 13.89 4.97 4.20
CA GLY A 96 12.92 4.84 5.27
C GLY A 96 11.49 5.19 4.83
N LEU A 97 10.53 4.59 5.51
CA LEU A 97 9.09 4.79 5.35
C LEU A 97 8.52 5.27 6.69
N LEU A 98 7.93 6.46 6.71
CA LEU A 98 7.28 7.05 7.88
C LEU A 98 5.77 7.00 7.70
N ILE A 99 5.06 6.37 8.63
CA ILE A 99 3.61 6.18 8.58
C ILE A 99 2.95 6.67 9.86
N TYR A 100 1.97 7.55 9.75
CA TYR A 100 1.11 7.97 10.86
C TYR A 100 -0.07 7.01 11.05
N LEU A 101 -0.08 6.27 12.16
CA LEU A 101 -1.22 5.41 12.50
C LEU A 101 -2.16 6.14 13.46
N LYS A 102 -3.25 6.68 12.90
CA LYS A 102 -4.26 7.46 13.64
C LYS A 102 -4.85 6.73 14.85
N HIS A 103 -5.02 5.41 14.77
CA HIS A 103 -5.59 4.62 15.88
C HIS A 103 -4.66 4.48 17.09
N ARG A 104 -3.36 4.76 16.94
CA ARG A 104 -2.35 4.81 18.02
C ARG A 104 -1.79 6.21 18.25
N GLU A 105 -2.31 7.21 17.53
CA GLU A 105 -1.85 8.61 17.54
C GLU A 105 -0.32 8.75 17.52
N GLY A 106 0.36 8.10 16.57
CA GLY A 106 1.81 8.21 16.46
C GLY A 106 2.37 7.79 15.12
N PHE A 107 3.68 7.96 15.00
CA PHE A 107 4.44 7.77 13.77
C PHE A 107 5.30 6.52 13.88
N TYR A 108 5.12 5.61 12.95
CA TYR A 108 5.90 4.41 12.77
C TYR A 108 6.93 4.65 11.67
N PHE A 109 8.21 4.46 12.00
CA PHE A 109 9.31 4.59 11.07
C PHE A 109 9.90 3.20 10.78
N TYR A 110 9.86 2.82 9.52
CA TYR A 110 10.39 1.56 8.99
C TYR A 110 11.66 1.85 8.19
N TYR A 111 12.73 1.11 8.41
CA TYR A 111 13.90 1.09 7.53
C TYR A 111 14.66 -0.23 7.64
N ILE A 112 15.59 -0.48 6.73
CA ILE A 112 16.44 -1.67 6.75
C ILE A 112 17.74 -1.36 7.53
N GLU A 113 17.99 -2.10 8.61
CA GLU A 113 19.24 -2.07 9.38
C GLU A 113 19.77 -3.50 9.51
N ASP A 114 21.05 -3.71 9.22
CA ASP A 114 21.69 -5.04 9.27
C ASP A 114 20.90 -6.13 8.50
N ASN A 115 20.44 -5.79 7.30
CA ASN A 115 19.58 -6.64 6.43
C ASN A 115 18.23 -7.05 7.05
N ASN A 116 17.77 -6.34 8.09
CA ASN A 116 16.49 -6.60 8.74
C ASN A 116 15.63 -5.34 8.74
N CYS A 117 14.31 -5.49 8.55
CA CYS A 117 13.37 -4.41 8.79
C CYS A 117 13.37 -4.07 10.29
N LYS A 118 13.55 -2.79 10.61
CA LYS A 118 13.41 -2.24 11.96
C LYS A 118 12.24 -1.26 11.99
N ILE A 119 11.49 -1.31 13.08
CA ILE A 119 10.30 -0.49 13.29
C ILE A 119 10.50 0.31 14.57
N TYR A 120 10.33 1.63 14.48
CA TYR A 120 10.41 2.55 15.60
C TYR A 120 9.13 3.35 15.72
N PHE A 121 8.70 3.62 16.95
CA PHE A 121 7.50 4.40 17.24
C PHE A 121 7.87 5.75 17.86
N PHE A 122 7.24 6.81 17.36
CA PHE A 122 7.41 8.18 17.82
C PHE A 122 6.07 8.85 18.06
N ASN A 123 5.98 9.67 19.11
CA ASN A 123 4.77 10.45 19.38
C ASN A 123 4.69 11.70 18.49
N LYS A 124 5.82 12.16 17.93
CA LYS A 124 5.90 13.36 17.10
C LYS A 124 6.63 13.08 15.79
N ASN A 125 6.14 13.70 14.73
CA ASN A 125 6.75 13.65 13.39
C ASN A 125 8.20 14.18 13.39
N SER A 126 8.45 15.27 14.15
CA SER A 126 9.78 15.88 14.25
C SER A 126 10.81 14.92 14.84
N GLU A 127 10.44 14.14 15.87
CA GLU A 127 11.32 13.15 16.50
C GLU A 127 11.71 12.05 15.51
N ALA A 128 10.75 11.56 14.72
CA ALA A 128 11.02 10.57 13.68
C ALA A 128 11.94 11.11 12.57
N LYS A 129 11.77 12.37 12.17
CA LYS A 129 12.63 13.03 11.17
C LYS A 129 14.05 13.25 11.66
N GLU A 130 14.22 13.73 12.89
CA GLU A 130 15.52 13.86 13.53
C GLU A 130 16.23 12.51 13.63
N PHE A 131 15.48 11.45 14.00
CA PHE A 131 16.01 10.10 14.05
C PHE A 131 16.48 9.61 12.67
N SER A 132 15.68 9.80 11.61
CA SER A 132 16.06 9.45 10.23
C SER A 132 17.38 10.13 9.81
N LEU A 133 17.53 11.42 10.10
CA LEU A 133 18.75 12.17 9.80
C LEU A 133 19.96 11.64 10.60
N SER A 134 19.77 11.31 11.87
CA SER A 134 20.84 10.75 12.73
C SER A 134 21.38 9.40 12.24
N ARG A 135 20.60 8.69 11.41
CA ARG A 135 20.91 7.37 10.86
C ARG A 135 21.36 7.41 9.39
N ASP A 136 21.51 8.61 8.80
CA ASP A 136 21.75 8.77 7.35
C ASP A 136 20.68 8.05 6.49
N VAL A 137 19.44 7.97 6.99
CA VAL A 137 18.32 7.36 6.28
C VAL A 137 17.53 8.45 5.56
N ARG A 138 17.33 8.27 4.25
CA ARG A 138 16.48 9.10 3.42
C ARG A 138 15.03 8.65 3.56
N LEU A 139 14.15 9.56 3.96
CA LEU A 139 12.71 9.35 3.88
C LEU A 139 12.27 9.25 2.42
N LEU A 140 11.86 8.05 2.02
CA LEU A 140 11.33 7.80 0.68
C LEU A 140 9.83 8.13 0.62
N TYR A 141 9.11 7.82 1.70
CA TYR A 141 7.68 8.05 1.83
C TYR A 141 7.35 8.55 3.25
N GLU A 142 6.45 9.54 3.32
CA GLU A 142 5.82 10.03 4.54
C GLU A 142 4.32 10.01 4.32
N ILE A 143 3.62 9.22 5.12
CA ILE A 143 2.22 8.84 4.93
C ILE A 143 1.41 9.11 6.19
#